data_AF-A0A9X2DSM9-F1
#
_entry.id   AF-A0A9X2DSM9-F1
#
_cell.length_a   1.000
_cell.length_b   1.000
_cell.length_c   1.000
_cell.angle_alpha   90.00
_cell.angle_beta   90.00
_cell.angle_gamma   90.00
#
_symmetry.space_group_name_H-M   'P 1'
#
loop_
_entity.id
_entity.type
_entity.pdbx_description
1 polymer ?
#
loop_
_entity_poly.entity_id
_entity_poly.type
_entity_poly.pdbx_seq_one_letter_code
_entity_poly.pdbx_strand_id
1 'polypeptide(L)' 'MDMKRAFIGIVIFAFVTVISFLLLRRMFGLPEGISVIGAIGLGALAEILYQRSRKRAGRKISE' A
#
# COMPACT_ATOMS: atom_id res chain seq x y z
N MET A 1 17.81 -6.24 -7.38
CA MET A 1 16.36 -5.91 -7.41
C MET A 1 16.17 -4.87 -8.50
N ASP A 2 15.36 -5.12 -9.52
CA ASP A 2 15.18 -4.18 -10.62
C ASP A 2 14.66 -2.84 -10.08
N MET A 3 15.48 -1.79 -10.17
CA MET A 3 15.19 -0.46 -9.63
C MET A 3 13.84 0.11 -10.12
N LYS A 4 13.45 -0.25 -11.35
CA LYS A 4 12.14 0.07 -11.94
C LYS A 4 10.97 -0.56 -11.17
N ARG A 5 11.14 -1.77 -10.62
CA ARG A 5 10.10 -2.48 -9.87
C ARG A 5 9.92 -1.92 -8.46
N ALA A 6 11.03 -1.52 -7.81
CA ALA A 6 10.99 -0.85 -6.52
C ALA A 6 10.29 0.51 -6.62
N PHE A 7 10.60 1.28 -7.68
CA PHE A 7 9.98 2.57 -7.93
C PHE A 7 8.45 2.48 -8.07
N ILE A 8 7.94 1.50 -8.83
CA ILE A 8 6.50 1.28 -8.99
C ILE A 8 5.84 0.93 -7.66
N GLY A 9 6.48 0.11 -6.82
CA GLY A 9 5.97 -0.24 -5.49
C GLY A 9 5.84 0.99 -4.59
N ILE A 10 6.88 1.83 -4.55
CA ILE A 10 6.92 3.07 -3.77
C ILE A 10 5.82 4.04 -4.23
N VAL A 11 5.63 4.20 -5.54
CA VAL A 11 4.59 5.09 -6.09
C VAL A 11 3.19 4.61 -5.70
N ILE A 12 2.91 3.31 -5.83
CA ILE A 12 1.62 2.73 -5.43
C ILE A 12 1.39 2.88 -3.92
N PHE A 13 2.42 2.60 -3.11
CA PHE A 13 2.36 2.75 -1.66
C PHE A 13 2.06 4.20 -1.25
N ALA A 14 2.78 5.17 -1.82
CA ALA A 14 2.58 6.59 -1.54
C ALA A 14 1.15 7.03 -1.91
N PHE A 15 0.66 6.61 -3.07
CA PHE A 15 -0.68 6.96 -3.54
C PHE A 15 -1.78 6.40 -2.63
N VAL A 16 -1.69 5.11 -2.27
CA VAL A 16 -2.66 4.47 -1.37
C VAL A 16 -2.62 5.09 0.02
N THR A 17 -1.43 5.44 0.53
CA THR A 17 -1.27 6.06 1.85
C THR A 17 -1.91 7.45 1.90
N VAL A 18 -1.66 8.29 0.90
CA VAL A 18 -2.24 9.65 0.82
C VAL A 18 -3.76 9.60 0.70
N ILE A 19 -4.30 8.73 -0.16
CA ILE A 19 -5.75 8.57 -0.31
C ILE A 19 -6.39 8.05 0.98
N SER A 20 -5.79 7.05 1.62
CA SER A 20 -6.29 6.50 2.88
C SER A 20 -6.29 7.55 3.99
N PHE A 21 -5.24 8.38 4.09
CA PHE A 21 -5.16 9.47 5.06
C PHE A 21 -6.27 10.51 4.84
N LEU A 22 -6.48 10.94 3.59
CA LEU A 22 -7.53 11.90 3.26
C LEU A 22 -8.92 11.35 3.57
N LEU A 23 -9.18 10.08 3.24
CA LEU A 23 -10.46 9.42 3.53
C LEU A 23 -10.68 9.25 5.03
N LEU A 24 -9.69 8.77 5.79
CA LEU A 24 -9.80 8.63 7.25
C LEU A 24 -10.07 9.98 7.92
N ARG A 25 -9.35 11.03 7.53
CA ARG A 25 -9.52 12.38 8.08
C ARG A 25 -10.91 12.94 7.77
N ARG A 26 -11.40 12.74 6.54
CA ARG A 26 -12.72 13.24 6.10
C ARG A 26 -13.88 12.46 6.70
N MET A 27 -13.77 11.13 6.81
CA MET A 27 -14.87 10.26 7.24
C MET A 27 -15.00 10.16 8.75
N PHE A 28 -13.89 10.15 9.49
CA PHE A 28 -13.93 9.88 10.94
C PHE A 28 -13.60 11.09 11.82
N GLY A 29 -13.17 12.23 11.24
CA GLY A 29 -12.79 13.42 12.03
C GLY A 29 -11.70 13.14 13.07
N LEU A 30 -10.91 12.09 12.85
CA LEU A 30 -9.95 11.59 13.83
C LEU A 30 -8.79 12.57 14.01
N PRO A 31 -8.21 12.64 15.23
CA PRO A 31 -6.97 13.36 15.49
C PRO A 31 -5.89 12.95 14.49
N GLU A 32 -5.10 13.93 14.03
CA GLU A 32 -4.14 13.75 12.94
C GLU A 32 -3.20 12.56 13.16
N GLY A 33 -2.74 12.35 14.40
CA GLY A 33 -1.86 11.23 14.74
C GLY A 33 -2.46 9.84 14.48
N ILE A 34 -3.75 9.62 14.80
CA ILE A 34 -4.41 8.32 14.63
C ILE A 34 -4.64 8.03 13.14
N SER A 35 -5.01 9.06 12.37
CA SER A 35 -5.21 8.97 10.93
C SER A 35 -3.91 8.61 10.20
N VAL A 36 -2.77 9.16 10.62
CA VAL A 36 -1.45 8.83 10.07
C VAL A 36 -1.08 7.37 10.35
N ILE A 37 -1.24 6.91 11.60
CA ILE A 37 -0.93 5.52 11.97
C ILE A 37 -1.81 4.53 11.17
N GLY A 38 -3.10 4.83 11.02
CA GLY A 38 -4.01 4.03 10.21
C GLY A 38 -3.62 3.99 8.72
N ALA A 39 -3.23 5.12 8.14
CA ALA A 39 -2.80 5.21 6.75
C ALA A 39 -1.50 4.42 6.49
N ILE A 40 -0.53 4.50 7.39
CA ILE A 40 0.73 3.72 7.30
C ILE A 40 0.42 2.22 7.40
N GLY A 41 -0.46 1.81 8.33
CA GLY A 41 -0.88 0.42 8.46
C GLY A 41 -1.55 -0.12 7.20
N LEU A 42 -2.47 0.65 6.60
CA LEU A 42 -3.14 0.28 5.36
C LEU A 42 -2.19 0.24 4.16
N GLY A 43 -1.27 1.20 4.04
CA GLY A 43 -0.23 1.20 3.01
C GLY A 43 0.66 -0.04 3.11
N ALA A 44 1.11 -0.39 4.33
CA ALA A 44 1.93 -1.56 4.57
C ALA A 44 1.16 -2.87 4.25
N LEU A 45 -0.10 -2.96 4.65
CA LEU A 45 -0.98 -4.08 4.29
C LEU A 45 -1.17 -4.20 2.78
N ALA A 46 -1.41 -3.10 2.07
CA ALA A 46 -1.53 -3.09 0.62
C ALA A 46 -0.24 -3.57 -0.06
N GLU A 47 0.92 -3.15 0.43
CA GLU A 47 2.20 -3.61 -0.10
C GLU A 47 2.46 -5.10 0.17
N ILE A 48 2.15 -5.59 1.37
CA ILE A 48 2.24 -7.02 1.71
C ILE A 48 1.30 -7.84 0.80
N LEU A 49 0.07 -7.37 0.59
CA LEU A 49 -0.90 -8.04 -0.30
C LEU A 49 -0.44 -8.01 -1.75
N TYR A 50 0.13 -6.90 -2.22
CA TYR A 50 0.70 -6.80 -3.57
C TYR A 50 1.87 -7.76 -3.76
N GLN A 51 2.81 -7.82 -2.81
CA GLN A 51 3.92 -8.78 -2.84
C GLN A 51 3.44 -10.23 -2.81
N ARG A 52 2.43 -10.55 -1.97
CA ARG A 52 1.84 -11.90 -1.89
C ARG A 52 1.10 -12.31 -3.17
N SER A 53 0.34 -11.39 -3.77
CA SER A 53 -0.37 -11.64 -5.03
C SER A 53 0.62 -11.88 -6.17
N ARG A 54 1.71 -11.11 -6.22
CA ARG A 54 2.78 -11.30 -7.21
C ARG A 54 3.53 -12.63 -7.05
N LYS A 55 3.72 -13.10 -5.81
CA LYS A 55 4.29 -14.44 -5.51
C LYS A 55 3.39 -15.59 -6.01
N ARG A 56 2.07 -15.39 -6.10
CA ARG A 56 1.14 -16.35 -6.71
C ARG A 56 1.11 -16.26 -8.24
N ALA A 57 1.21 -15.05 -8.82
CA ALA A 57 1.24 -14.87 -10.27
C ALA A 57 2.52 -15.45 -10.93
N GLY A 58 3.65 -15.49 -10.22
CA GLY A 58 4.88 -16.14 -10.71
C GLY A 58 4.87 -17.66 -10.74
N ARG A 59 3.87 -18.33 -10.13
CA ARG A 59 3.73 -19.80 -10.19
C ARG A 59 2.89 -20.31 -11.36
N LYS A 60 2.09 -19.44 -12.01
CA LYS A 60 1.19 -19.85 -13.10
C LYS A 60 1.83 -19.91 -14.50
N ILE A 61 3.13 -19.59 -14.63
CA ILE A 61 3.85 -19.60 -15.91
C ILE A 61 4.85 -20.79 -15.95
N SER A 62 4.74 -21.75 -15.03
CA SER A 62 5.56 -22.98 -15.01
C SER A 62 4.73 -24.24 -14.78
N GLU A 63 3.47 -24.24 -15.20
CA GLU A 63 2.69 -25.45 -15.44
C GLU A 63 2.39 -25.57 -16.93
#